data_AF-A0A7K7S646-F1
#
_entry.id   AF-A0A7K7S646-F1
#
_cell.length_a   1.000
_cell.length_b   1.000
_cell.length_c   1.000
_cell.angle_alpha   90.00
_cell.angle_beta   90.00
_cell.angle_gamma   90.00
#
_symmetry.space_group_name_H-M   'P 1'
#
loop_
_entity.id
_entity.type
_entity.pdbx_description
1 polymer ?
#
loop_
_entity_poly.entity_id
_entity_poly.type
_entity_poly.pdbx_seq_one_letter_code
_entity_poly.pdbx_strand_id
1 'polypeptide(L)'
;GEEPFSYGYGGTGRKSTGGTFQSYGARFGQGDVIGCLADFEAGEEVELSFLKNGQWQGVAFRVPKAALAGRALFPHVLVKNCAVRFNFGLLGILGSLALRFWDFHALHTSCWDRGTGGPRSKAECEMLMMVGLPAAGKTTWAVKHAAANPGKKYNILGTNAIMDRMRVMGLRRQRNYAGRWEVLIPQATQCLNRLIQIAARKRRNYILDQV
;
A
#
# COMPACT_ATOMS: atom_id res chain seq x y z
N GLY A 1 -5.39 3.44 -2.23
CA GLY A 1 -5.03 4.84 -2.32
C GLY A 1 -4.47 5.18 -3.68
N GLU A 2 -3.17 4.95 -3.90
CA GLU A 2 -2.47 5.51 -5.07
C GLU A 2 -2.47 4.60 -6.32
N GLU A 3 -2.53 3.28 -6.14
CA GLU A 3 -2.47 2.32 -7.26
C GLU A 3 -3.88 1.91 -7.75
N PRO A 4 -4.06 1.47 -9.02
CA PRO A 4 -5.37 1.14 -9.63
C PRO A 4 -6.21 0.02 -9.00
N PHE A 5 -5.67 -0.73 -8.03
CA PHE A 5 -6.39 -1.76 -7.27
C PHE A 5 -6.19 -1.59 -5.76
N SER A 6 -6.01 -0.34 -5.34
CA SER A 6 -5.84 0.01 -3.93
C SER A 6 -6.97 0.94 -3.54
N TYR A 7 -7.88 0.45 -2.70
CA TYR A 7 -9.06 1.19 -2.24
C TYR A 7 -8.83 1.61 -0.79
N GLY A 8 -8.86 2.92 -0.51
CA GLY A 8 -8.54 3.42 0.82
C GLY A 8 -9.47 4.52 1.29
N TYR A 9 -9.70 4.58 2.59
CA TYR A 9 -10.40 5.65 3.30
C TYR A 9 -9.45 6.28 4.32
N GLY A 10 -9.28 7.60 4.26
CA GLY A 10 -8.34 8.33 5.10
C GLY A 10 -9.01 9.26 6.11
N GLY A 11 -8.28 9.62 7.17
CA GLY A 11 -8.77 10.46 8.27
C GLY A 11 -9.30 11.85 7.85
N THR A 12 -8.98 12.29 6.64
CA THR A 12 -9.53 13.51 6.04
C THR A 12 -10.99 13.38 5.55
N GLY A 13 -11.62 12.21 5.73
CA GLY A 13 -13.00 11.94 5.29
C GLY A 13 -13.08 11.62 3.79
N ARG A 14 -11.94 11.34 3.15
CA ARG A 14 -11.85 11.07 1.71
C ARG A 14 -11.57 9.62 1.42
N LYS A 15 -12.26 9.09 0.40
CA LYS A 15 -11.91 7.82 -0.23
C LYS A 15 -10.90 8.06 -1.36
N SER A 16 -10.04 7.08 -1.62
CA SER A 16 -8.98 7.17 -2.61
C SER A 16 -8.69 5.85 -3.33
N THR A 17 -8.55 5.93 -4.65
CA THR A 17 -8.10 4.84 -5.53
C THR A 17 -7.41 5.43 -6.76
N GLY A 18 -6.37 4.75 -7.28
CA GLY A 18 -5.62 5.23 -8.45
C GLY A 18 -5.07 6.66 -8.32
N GLY A 19 -4.77 7.11 -7.09
CA GLY A 19 -4.27 8.46 -6.83
C GLY A 19 -5.34 9.56 -6.89
N THR A 20 -6.61 9.20 -7.09
CA THR A 20 -7.75 10.12 -7.08
C THR A 20 -8.40 10.13 -5.69
N PHE A 21 -8.79 11.31 -5.20
CA PHE A 21 -9.36 11.51 -3.87
C PHE A 21 -10.73 12.16 -3.97
N GLN A 22 -11.74 11.59 -3.31
CA GLN A 22 -13.12 12.07 -3.33
C GLN A 22 -13.69 12.11 -1.91
N SER A 23 -14.57 13.08 -1.63
CA SER A 23 -15.34 13.11 -0.38
C SER A 23 -16.18 11.85 -0.25
N TYR A 24 -16.28 11.30 0.96
CA TYR A 24 -17.01 10.05 1.19
C TYR A 24 -17.66 9.99 2.57
N GLY A 25 -16.86 10.07 3.63
CA GLY A 25 -17.33 9.80 5.00
C GLY A 25 -16.83 10.84 6.01
N ALA A 26 -17.18 10.63 7.27
CA ALA A 26 -16.80 11.52 8.36
C ALA A 26 -15.29 11.49 8.64
N ARG A 27 -14.69 12.66 8.87
CA ARG A 27 -13.28 12.74 9.33
C ARG A 27 -13.07 11.90 10.59
N PHE A 28 -11.89 11.29 10.71
CA PHE A 28 -11.53 10.49 11.87
C PHE A 28 -10.08 10.73 12.28
N GLY A 29 -9.78 10.45 13.55
CA GLY A 29 -8.48 10.70 14.15
C GLY A 29 -8.13 9.71 15.25
N GLN A 30 -7.26 10.14 16.16
CA GLN A 30 -6.87 9.33 17.31
C GLN A 30 -8.09 9.00 18.18
N GLY A 31 -8.21 7.74 18.60
CA GLY A 31 -9.32 7.25 19.44
C GLY A 31 -10.52 6.72 18.65
N ASP A 32 -10.67 7.07 17.37
CA ASP A 32 -11.72 6.52 16.53
C ASP A 32 -11.44 5.05 16.15
N VAL A 33 -12.51 4.26 16.07
CA VAL A 33 -12.47 2.88 15.59
C VAL A 33 -13.02 2.81 14.18
N ILE A 34 -12.19 2.32 13.25
CA ILE A 34 -12.55 2.16 11.84
C ILE A 34 -12.75 0.69 11.51
N GLY A 35 -13.95 0.35 11.04
CA GLY A 35 -14.24 -0.95 10.46
C GLY A 35 -14.11 -0.91 8.94
N CYS A 36 -13.52 -1.94 8.36
CA CYS A 36 -13.40 -2.11 6.90
C CYS A 36 -14.25 -3.31 6.50
N LEU A 37 -15.18 -3.10 5.56
CA LEU A 37 -16.12 -4.11 5.10
C LEU A 37 -15.92 -4.36 3.61
N ALA A 38 -15.98 -5.62 3.21
CA ALA A 38 -16.00 -6.04 1.82
C ALA A 38 -17.14 -7.04 1.63
N ASP A 39 -18.12 -6.68 0.80
CA ASP A 39 -19.25 -7.51 0.45
C ASP A 39 -19.03 -8.11 -0.95
N PHE A 40 -18.84 -9.44 -1.00
CA PHE A 40 -18.68 -10.20 -2.25
C PHE A 40 -20.00 -10.80 -2.76
N GLU A 41 -21.10 -10.65 -2.02
CA GLU A 41 -22.42 -11.18 -2.37
C GLU A 41 -23.28 -10.15 -3.13
N ALA A 42 -22.77 -8.94 -3.33
CA ALA A 42 -23.43 -7.85 -4.06
C ALA A 42 -23.45 -8.03 -5.60
N GLY A 43 -24.02 -9.15 -6.06
CA GLY A 43 -24.18 -9.45 -7.49
C GLY A 43 -22.84 -9.61 -8.21
N GLU A 44 -22.64 -8.88 -9.32
CA GLU A 44 -21.41 -8.91 -10.13
C GLU A 44 -20.30 -7.98 -9.62
N GLU A 45 -20.56 -7.25 -8.54
CA GLU A 45 -19.65 -6.28 -7.95
C GLU A 45 -19.16 -6.75 -6.58
N VAL A 46 -18.05 -6.17 -6.13
CA VAL A 46 -17.62 -6.20 -4.74
C VAL A 46 -17.86 -4.81 -4.17
N GLU A 47 -18.67 -4.69 -3.12
CA GLU A 47 -18.90 -3.43 -2.43
C GLU A 47 -17.94 -3.26 -1.26
N LEU A 48 -17.16 -2.18 -1.28
CA LEU A 48 -16.26 -1.83 -0.18
C LEU A 48 -16.87 -0.66 0.59
N SER A 49 -16.97 -0.80 1.91
CA SER A 49 -17.54 0.23 2.78
C SER A 49 -16.80 0.31 4.11
N PHE A 50 -17.04 1.40 4.85
CA PHE A 50 -16.36 1.67 6.11
C PHE A 50 -17.34 2.03 7.22
N LEU A 51 -16.90 1.75 8.44
CA LEU A 51 -17.57 2.13 9.68
C LEU A 51 -16.70 3.10 10.44
N LYS A 52 -17.31 4.11 11.07
CA LYS A 52 -16.66 4.93 12.08
C LYS A 52 -17.41 4.75 13.40
N ASN A 53 -16.75 4.23 14.42
CA ASN A 53 -17.33 3.99 15.74
C ASN A 53 -18.66 3.20 15.66
N GLY A 54 -18.69 2.19 14.78
CA GLY A 54 -19.88 1.37 14.52
C GLY A 54 -20.91 1.97 13.55
N GLN A 55 -20.77 3.24 13.14
CA GLN A 55 -21.69 3.89 12.21
C GLN A 55 -21.26 3.71 10.75
N TRP A 56 -22.16 3.22 9.91
CA TRP A 56 -21.95 3.03 8.48
C TRP A 56 -21.82 4.34 7.71
N GLN A 57 -20.78 4.44 6.90
CA GLN A 57 -20.44 5.64 6.12
C GLN A 57 -20.95 5.56 4.67
N GLY A 58 -21.76 4.56 4.33
CA GLY A 58 -22.23 4.29 2.96
C GLY A 58 -21.25 3.45 2.13
N VAL A 59 -21.60 3.13 0.88
CA VAL A 59 -20.71 2.39 -0.03
C VAL A 59 -19.59 3.31 -0.54
N ALA A 60 -18.33 2.94 -0.32
CA ALA A 60 -17.19 3.70 -0.79
C ALA A 60 -16.84 3.35 -2.24
N PHE A 61 -16.80 2.07 -2.56
CA PHE A 61 -16.41 1.58 -3.89
C PHE A 61 -17.32 0.44 -4.32
N ARG A 62 -17.62 0.41 -5.62
CA ARG A 62 -18.16 -0.75 -6.33
C ARG A 62 -17.10 -1.18 -7.33
N VAL A 63 -16.67 -2.42 -7.23
CA VAL A 63 -15.59 -2.95 -8.04
C VAL A 63 -16.10 -4.17 -8.80
N PRO A 64 -16.10 -4.16 -10.14
CA PRO A 64 -16.55 -5.31 -10.89
C PRO A 64 -15.69 -6.53 -10.58
N LYS A 65 -16.32 -7.68 -10.31
CA LYS A 65 -15.58 -8.95 -10.08
C LYS A 65 -14.70 -9.29 -11.27
N ALA A 66 -15.17 -9.01 -12.49
CA ALA A 66 -14.40 -9.13 -13.72
C ALA A 66 -13.13 -8.26 -13.72
N ALA A 67 -13.18 -7.05 -13.16
CA ALA A 67 -12.02 -6.15 -13.08
C ALA A 67 -10.97 -6.64 -12.06
N LEU A 68 -11.39 -7.32 -10.99
CA LEU A 68 -10.47 -7.98 -10.05
C LEU A 68 -9.77 -9.18 -10.67
N ALA A 69 -10.39 -9.84 -11.67
CA ALA A 69 -9.84 -11.00 -12.37
C ALA A 69 -9.31 -12.09 -11.41
N GLY A 70 -10.08 -12.39 -10.37
CA GLY A 70 -9.73 -13.38 -9.34
C GLY A 70 -8.64 -12.96 -8.35
N ARG A 71 -8.16 -11.71 -8.38
CA ARG A 71 -7.19 -11.22 -7.39
C ARG A 71 -7.84 -11.03 -6.03
N ALA A 72 -7.21 -11.57 -4.98
CA ALA A 72 -7.61 -11.29 -3.61
C ALA A 72 -7.40 -9.83 -3.18
N LEU A 73 -8.23 -9.39 -2.24
CA LEU A 73 -8.08 -8.13 -1.53
C LEU A 73 -7.34 -8.36 -0.21
N PHE A 74 -6.41 -7.47 0.11
CA PHE A 74 -5.63 -7.54 1.34
C PHE A 74 -5.95 -6.33 2.23
N PRO A 75 -6.23 -6.54 3.54
CA PRO A 75 -6.30 -5.45 4.49
C PRO A 75 -5.00 -4.68 4.51
N HIS A 76 -5.07 -3.35 4.37
CA HIS A 76 -3.91 -2.49 4.35
C HIS A 76 -4.14 -1.26 5.22
N VAL A 77 -3.19 -0.97 6.09
CA VAL A 77 -3.20 0.22 6.94
C VAL A 77 -1.89 0.98 6.74
N LEU A 78 -2.02 2.25 6.39
CA LEU A 78 -0.90 3.19 6.31
C LEU A 78 -1.05 4.19 7.45
N VAL A 79 -0.05 4.26 8.32
CA VAL A 79 -0.01 5.19 9.45
C VAL A 79 1.11 6.21 9.25
N LYS A 80 0.89 7.40 9.79
CA LYS A 80 1.91 8.45 9.88
C LYS A 80 1.90 9.00 11.29
N ASN A 81 3.00 8.78 12.02
CA ASN A 81 3.19 9.24 13.39
C ASN A 81 2.06 8.82 14.36
N CYS A 82 1.47 7.65 14.15
CA CYS A 82 0.46 7.09 15.06
C CYS A 82 0.63 5.59 15.22
N ALA A 83 0.18 5.09 16.37
CA ALA A 83 0.04 3.67 16.64
C ALA A 83 -1.40 3.24 16.37
N VAL A 84 -1.57 2.02 15.88
CA VAL A 84 -2.88 1.42 15.61
C VAL A 84 -2.94 0.04 16.26
N ARG A 85 -4.13 -0.32 16.71
CA ARG A 85 -4.45 -1.66 17.24
C ARG A 85 -5.37 -2.35 16.25
N PHE A 86 -5.06 -3.60 15.93
CA PHE A 86 -5.86 -4.40 15.02
C PHE A 86 -6.79 -5.33 15.81
N ASN A 87 -8.02 -5.46 15.33
CA ASN A 87 -8.96 -6.49 15.75
C ASN A 87 -9.40 -7.25 14.49
N PHE A 88 -8.99 -8.51 14.37
CA PHE A 88 -9.37 -9.39 13.25
C PHE A 88 -10.54 -10.33 13.63
N GLY A 89 -11.31 -9.96 14.67
CA GLY A 89 -12.47 -10.72 15.15
C GLY A 89 -12.31 -11.28 16.56
N LEU A 90 -11.12 -11.19 17.16
CA LEU A 90 -10.88 -11.74 18.50
C LEU A 90 -11.67 -11.04 19.61
N LEU A 91 -12.02 -9.76 19.42
CA LEU A 91 -12.86 -8.99 20.34
C LEU A 91 -14.32 -8.87 19.84
N GLY A 92 -14.69 -9.64 18.82
CA GLY A 92 -15.98 -9.57 18.13
C GLY A 92 -16.12 -8.39 17.15
N ILE A 93 -17.15 -8.48 16.32
CA ILE A 93 -17.60 -7.44 15.40
C ILE A 93 -18.36 -6.35 16.18
N LEU A 94 -18.14 -5.09 15.81
CA LEU A 94 -18.88 -3.97 16.39
C LEU A 94 -20.37 -4.02 15.99
N GLY A 95 -21.26 -4.10 16.98
CA GLY A 95 -22.69 -3.80 16.84
C GLY A 95 -23.48 -4.79 15.98
N SER A 96 -24.51 -4.29 15.28
CA SER A 96 -25.47 -5.09 14.50
C SER A 96 -24.91 -5.76 13.24
N LEU A 97 -23.64 -5.52 12.92
CA LEU A 97 -22.96 -6.06 11.73
C LEU A 97 -22.60 -7.55 11.85
N ALA A 98 -22.56 -8.09 13.06
CA ALA A 98 -22.33 -9.52 13.29
C ALA A 98 -23.36 -10.43 12.58
N LEU A 99 -24.52 -9.88 12.18
CA LEU A 99 -25.56 -10.61 11.45
C LEU A 99 -25.34 -10.67 9.92
N ARG A 100 -24.42 -9.85 9.37
CA ARG A 100 -24.25 -9.70 7.92
C ARG A 100 -22.82 -9.87 7.42
N PHE A 101 -21.83 -9.77 8.30
CA PHE A 101 -20.43 -9.87 7.91
C PHE A 101 -19.72 -10.90 8.77
N TRP A 102 -18.81 -11.62 8.13
CA TRP A 102 -17.95 -12.59 8.77
C TRP A 102 -16.67 -11.91 9.27
N ASP A 103 -16.23 -12.29 10.45
CA ASP A 103 -14.89 -11.95 10.93
C ASP A 103 -13.83 -12.69 10.11
N PHE A 104 -12.61 -12.14 10.07
CA PHE A 104 -11.49 -12.80 9.38
C PHE A 104 -11.31 -14.24 9.83
N HIS A 105 -11.37 -14.50 11.14
CA HIS A 105 -11.22 -15.86 11.69
C HIS A 105 -12.34 -16.82 11.32
N ALA A 106 -13.51 -16.32 10.92
CA ALA A 106 -14.64 -17.15 10.53
C ALA A 106 -14.60 -17.52 9.03
N LEU A 107 -13.70 -16.92 8.25
CA LEU A 107 -13.49 -17.29 6.84
C LEU A 107 -12.78 -18.65 6.73
N HIS A 108 -13.34 -19.54 5.90
CA HIS A 108 -12.72 -20.83 5.58
C HIS A 108 -11.32 -20.64 4.98
N THR A 109 -10.38 -21.54 5.31
CA THR A 109 -8.97 -21.44 4.91
C THR A 109 -8.77 -21.39 3.39
N SER A 110 -9.69 -21.95 2.60
CA SER A 110 -9.68 -21.88 1.13
C SER A 110 -9.87 -20.46 0.58
N CYS A 111 -10.40 -19.53 1.37
CA CYS A 111 -10.61 -18.14 0.97
C CYS A 111 -9.36 -17.26 1.18
N TRP A 112 -8.29 -17.84 1.74
CA TRP A 112 -7.08 -17.10 2.06
C TRP A 112 -6.03 -17.25 0.97
N ASP A 113 -5.71 -16.11 0.33
CA ASP A 113 -4.54 -16.02 -0.52
C ASP A 113 -3.31 -15.58 0.28
N ARG A 114 -2.20 -16.25 0.02
CA ARG A 114 -0.92 -15.87 0.60
C ARG A 114 -0.43 -14.58 -0.06
N GLY A 115 -0.14 -13.57 0.76
CA GLY A 115 0.55 -12.37 0.30
C GLY A 115 1.89 -12.68 -0.37
N THR A 116 2.46 -11.71 -1.08
CA THR A 116 3.64 -11.94 -1.93
C THR A 116 4.81 -12.60 -1.17
N GLY A 117 5.15 -13.84 -1.55
CA GLY A 117 6.33 -14.55 -1.04
C GLY A 117 7.63 -14.03 -1.65
N GLY A 118 8.72 -14.12 -0.89
CA GLY A 118 10.08 -13.88 -1.38
C GLY A 118 10.76 -15.17 -1.83
N PRO A 119 12.01 -15.10 -2.32
CA PRO A 119 12.82 -16.29 -2.61
C PRO A 119 12.92 -17.22 -1.39
N ARG A 120 13.13 -18.54 -1.63
CA ARG A 120 13.11 -19.54 -0.54
C ARG A 120 14.33 -19.41 0.35
N SER A 121 15.46 -18.99 -0.20
CA SER A 121 16.72 -18.81 0.52
C SER A 121 17.37 -17.47 0.20
N LYS A 122 18.41 -17.10 0.97
CA LYS A 122 19.23 -15.92 0.64
C LYS A 122 20.05 -16.13 -0.64
N ALA A 123 20.47 -17.37 -0.93
CA ALA A 123 21.22 -17.71 -2.13
C ALA A 123 20.40 -17.50 -3.43
N GLU A 124 19.08 -17.63 -3.33
CA GLU A 124 18.14 -17.34 -4.44
C GLU A 124 17.75 -15.85 -4.55
N CYS A 125 18.20 -15.01 -3.61
CA CYS A 125 17.94 -13.57 -3.68
C CYS A 125 18.95 -12.91 -4.62
N GLU A 126 18.44 -12.06 -5.51
CA GLU A 126 19.26 -11.24 -6.38
C GLU A 126 19.38 -9.82 -5.85
N MET A 127 20.60 -9.31 -5.80
CA MET A 127 20.90 -7.93 -5.46
C MET A 127 21.75 -7.34 -6.58
N LEU A 128 21.20 -6.35 -7.28
CA LEU A 128 21.87 -5.64 -8.35
C LEU A 128 22.22 -4.24 -7.85
N MET A 129 23.47 -3.80 -8.00
CA MET A 129 23.88 -2.45 -7.66
C MET A 129 24.18 -1.68 -8.94
N MET A 130 23.48 -0.57 -9.13
CA MET A 130 23.70 0.31 -10.27
C MET A 130 24.91 1.21 -10.00
N VAL A 131 25.89 1.17 -10.88
CA VAL A 131 27.09 2.02 -10.83
C VAL A 131 27.26 2.73 -12.17
N GLY A 132 27.55 4.03 -12.14
CA GLY A 132 27.79 4.82 -13.35
C GLY A 132 27.53 6.30 -13.13
N LEU A 133 27.83 7.11 -14.15
CA LEU A 133 27.69 8.57 -14.09
C LEU A 133 26.23 9.02 -13.87
N PRO A 134 26.00 10.21 -13.29
CA PRO A 134 24.69 10.85 -13.31
C PRO A 134 24.15 10.94 -14.74
N ALA A 135 22.83 10.83 -14.90
CA ALA A 135 22.13 10.87 -16.19
C ALA A 135 22.52 9.78 -17.23
N ALA A 136 23.34 8.79 -16.88
CA ALA A 136 23.71 7.67 -17.77
C ALA A 136 22.58 6.63 -18.01
N GLY A 137 21.35 6.89 -17.56
CA GLY A 137 20.21 5.98 -17.75
C GLY A 137 20.06 4.82 -16.75
N LYS A 138 20.78 4.85 -15.61
CA LYS A 138 20.76 3.80 -14.57
C LYS A 138 19.35 3.46 -14.08
N THR A 139 18.60 4.47 -13.65
CA THR A 139 17.21 4.30 -13.18
C THR A 139 16.31 3.73 -14.28
N THR A 140 16.47 4.20 -15.51
CA THR A 140 15.71 3.70 -16.67
C THR A 140 15.97 2.20 -16.89
N TRP A 141 17.22 1.78 -16.81
CA TRP A 141 17.59 0.37 -16.91
C TRP A 141 16.99 -0.45 -15.77
N ALA A 142 17.10 0.02 -14.52
CA ALA A 142 16.57 -0.67 -13.34
C ALA A 142 15.06 -0.91 -13.44
N VAL A 143 14.30 0.12 -13.85
CA VAL A 143 12.84 0.02 -14.05
C VAL A 143 12.51 -0.95 -15.17
N LYS A 144 13.21 -0.88 -16.31
CA LYS A 144 13.01 -1.79 -17.44
C LYS A 144 13.32 -3.24 -17.07
N HIS A 145 14.41 -3.48 -16.34
CA HIS A 145 14.81 -4.81 -15.89
C HIS A 145 13.79 -5.41 -14.92
N ALA A 146 13.28 -4.62 -13.98
CA ALA A 146 12.22 -5.05 -13.08
C ALA A 146 10.91 -5.38 -13.83
N ALA A 147 10.53 -4.57 -14.81
CA ALA A 147 9.34 -4.79 -15.62
C ALA A 147 9.43 -6.03 -16.53
N ALA A 148 10.63 -6.32 -17.06
CA ALA A 148 10.89 -7.52 -17.84
C ALA A 148 10.87 -8.81 -17.01
N ASN A 149 11.00 -8.70 -15.68
CA ASN A 149 11.07 -9.82 -14.75
C ASN A 149 10.00 -9.73 -13.65
N PRO A 150 8.70 -9.71 -13.99
CA PRO A 150 7.63 -9.46 -13.02
C PRO A 150 7.55 -10.53 -11.91
N GLY A 151 7.94 -11.77 -12.21
CA GLY A 151 8.01 -12.86 -11.23
C GLY A 151 9.08 -12.65 -10.14
N LYS A 152 10.18 -11.94 -10.46
CA LYS A 152 11.26 -11.64 -9.51
C LYS A 152 10.85 -10.56 -8.50
N LYS A 153 9.89 -9.69 -8.84
CA LYS A 153 9.38 -8.65 -7.93
C LYS A 153 10.50 -7.82 -7.30
N TYR A 154 11.40 -7.28 -8.13
CA TYR A 154 12.52 -6.46 -7.65
C TYR A 154 12.02 -5.22 -6.89
N ASN A 155 12.69 -4.95 -5.77
CA ASN A 155 12.49 -3.75 -4.98
C ASN A 155 13.61 -2.76 -5.34
N ILE A 156 13.26 -1.72 -6.10
CA ILE A 156 14.22 -0.68 -6.48
C ILE A 156 14.37 0.29 -5.30
N LEU A 157 15.59 0.38 -4.77
CA LEU A 157 15.96 1.22 -3.65
C LEU A 157 16.88 2.32 -4.15
N GLY A 158 16.40 3.56 -4.11
CA GLY A 158 17.17 4.74 -4.47
C GLY A 158 16.57 5.98 -3.85
N THR A 159 17.39 7.03 -3.65
CA THR A 159 16.93 8.30 -3.08
C THR A 159 15.83 8.93 -3.94
N ASN A 160 15.99 8.87 -5.27
CA ASN A 160 14.97 9.33 -6.22
C ASN A 160 13.64 8.57 -6.09
N ALA A 161 13.69 7.24 -5.97
CA ALA A 161 12.49 6.42 -5.79
C ALA A 161 11.73 6.77 -4.49
N ILE A 162 12.45 7.11 -3.42
CA ILE A 162 11.85 7.56 -2.16
C ILE A 162 11.27 8.97 -2.31
N MET A 163 12.03 9.90 -2.91
CA MET A 163 11.56 11.27 -3.14
C MET A 163 10.29 11.28 -4.00
N ASP A 164 10.20 10.40 -4.99
CA ASP A 164 9.01 10.22 -5.82
C ASP A 164 7.79 9.77 -5.01
N ARG A 165 7.96 9.08 -3.89
CA ARG A 165 6.87 8.66 -3.00
C ARG A 165 6.54 9.70 -1.92
N MET A 166 7.36 10.73 -1.73
CA MET A 166 7.10 11.85 -0.79
C MET A 166 6.09 12.87 -1.35
N ARG A 167 4.94 12.38 -1.81
CA ARG A 167 3.84 13.18 -2.40
C ARG A 167 2.77 13.52 -1.38
N VAL A 168 1.97 14.53 -1.69
CA VAL A 168 0.78 14.90 -0.91
C VAL A 168 -0.42 14.84 -1.85
N MET A 169 -1.44 14.05 -1.51
CA MET A 169 -2.68 13.90 -2.28
C MET A 169 -2.46 13.49 -3.76
N GLY A 170 -1.55 12.56 -4.03
CA GLY A 170 -1.31 12.02 -5.39
C GLY A 170 -0.63 13.00 -6.37
N LEU A 171 -0.64 14.31 -6.08
CA LEU A 171 0.07 15.32 -6.85
C LEU A 171 1.57 15.14 -6.67
N ARG A 172 2.28 15.02 -7.79
CA ARG A 172 3.74 15.19 -7.81
C ARG A 172 4.03 16.58 -7.27
N ARG A 173 4.98 16.71 -6.34
CA ARG A 173 5.57 18.01 -5.97
C ARG A 173 6.41 18.57 -7.13
N GLN A 174 5.92 18.55 -8.36
CA GLN A 174 6.64 19.11 -9.49
C GLN A 174 6.75 20.63 -9.28
N ARG A 175 7.97 21.14 -9.45
CA ARG A 175 8.40 22.55 -9.35
C ARG A 175 8.60 23.19 -7.97
N ASN A 176 8.12 22.64 -6.86
CA ASN A 176 8.34 23.23 -5.50
C ASN A 176 9.62 22.78 -4.79
N TYR A 177 10.56 22.31 -5.59
CA TYR A 177 11.70 21.55 -5.12
C TYR A 177 12.91 22.48 -4.87
N ALA A 178 13.09 23.55 -5.65
CA ALA A 178 14.27 24.40 -5.61
C ALA A 178 14.67 24.91 -4.21
N GLY A 179 13.71 25.15 -3.30
CA GLY A 179 14.00 25.57 -1.91
C GLY A 179 13.87 24.49 -0.83
N ARG A 180 13.43 23.26 -1.17
CA ARG A 180 13.27 22.15 -0.19
C ARG A 180 14.09 20.91 -0.54
N TRP A 181 14.78 20.88 -1.68
CA TRP A 181 15.68 19.78 -2.06
C TRP A 181 16.73 19.51 -0.98
N GLU A 182 17.33 20.56 -0.43
CA GLU A 182 18.35 20.45 0.62
C GLU A 182 17.82 19.81 1.91
N VAL A 183 16.52 19.93 2.19
CA VAL A 183 15.87 19.28 3.35
C VAL A 183 15.40 17.86 2.99
N LEU A 184 14.90 17.65 1.78
CA LEU A 184 14.32 16.38 1.36
C LEU A 184 15.38 15.34 1.02
N ILE A 185 16.54 15.71 0.47
CA ILE A 185 17.62 14.77 0.17
C ILE A 185 18.12 14.09 1.45
N PRO A 186 18.52 14.80 2.52
CA PRO A 186 18.97 14.15 3.75
C PRO A 186 17.90 13.21 4.34
N GLN A 187 16.63 13.62 4.29
CA GLN A 187 15.51 12.78 4.74
C GLN A 187 15.37 11.52 3.89
N ALA A 188 15.41 11.65 2.56
CA ALA A 188 15.33 10.52 1.64
C ALA A 188 16.52 9.58 1.81
N THR A 189 17.72 10.10 2.03
CA THR A 189 18.93 9.31 2.33
C THR A 189 18.80 8.56 3.65
N GLN A 190 18.31 9.21 4.71
CA GLN A 190 18.04 8.53 5.99
C GLN A 190 17.00 7.41 5.83
N CYS A 191 15.92 7.66 5.09
CA CYS A 191 14.94 6.63 4.75
C CYS A 191 15.58 5.48 3.97
N LEU A 192 16.43 5.78 2.97
CA LEU A 192 17.12 4.77 2.17
C LEU A 192 18.02 3.89 3.03
N ASN A 193 18.84 4.48 3.90
CA ASN A 193 19.70 3.73 4.81
C ASN A 193 18.89 2.80 5.72
N ARG A 194 17.75 3.26 6.23
CA ARG A 194 16.84 2.40 7.01
C ARG A 194 16.26 1.26 6.17
N LEU A 195 15.86 1.54 4.93
CA LEU A 195 15.35 0.53 4.00
C LEU A 195 16.42 -0.52 3.65
N ILE A 196 17.67 -0.12 3.46
CA ILE A 196 18.80 -1.03 3.21
C ILE A 196 19.00 -1.97 4.42
N GLN A 197 18.96 -1.44 5.64
CA GLN A 197 19.08 -2.26 6.86
C GLN A 197 17.93 -3.27 7.01
N ILE A 198 16.72 -2.90 6.58
CA ILE A 198 15.58 -3.82 6.52
C ILE A 198 15.78 -4.85 5.40
N ALA A 199 16.23 -4.41 4.23
CA ALA A 199 16.47 -5.26 3.06
C ALA A 199 17.47 -6.38 3.35
N ALA A 200 18.55 -6.08 4.09
CA ALA A 200 19.54 -7.07 4.51
C ALA A 200 18.97 -8.22 5.36
N ARG A 201 17.80 -8.02 6.00
CA ARG A 201 17.13 -8.99 6.88
C ARG A 201 15.95 -9.68 6.20
N LYS A 202 15.59 -9.30 4.98
CA LYS A 202 14.43 -9.84 4.26
C LYS A 202 14.89 -10.59 3.01
N ARG A 203 14.27 -11.75 2.75
CA ARG A 203 14.47 -12.50 1.51
C ARG A 203 13.64 -11.86 0.40
N ARG A 204 14.25 -10.99 -0.40
CA ARG A 204 13.65 -10.36 -1.59
C ARG A 204 14.75 -10.04 -2.60
N ASN A 205 14.33 -9.78 -3.83
CA ASN A 205 15.21 -9.27 -4.86
C ASN A 205 15.25 -7.74 -4.79
N TYR A 206 16.43 -7.16 -4.92
CA TYR A 206 16.69 -5.73 -4.75
C TYR A 206 17.51 -5.18 -5.91
N ILE A 207 17.21 -3.95 -6.32
CA ILE A 207 18.08 -3.15 -7.19
C ILE A 207 18.43 -1.88 -6.42
N LEU A 208 19.71 -1.68 -6.12
CA LEU A 208 20.22 -0.46 -5.49
C LEU A 208 20.53 0.56 -6.58
N ASP A 209 19.65 1.52 -6.76
CA ASP A 209 19.80 2.65 -7.69
C ASP A 209 20.41 3.83 -6.94
N GLN A 210 21.74 3.80 -6.80
CA GLN A 210 22.49 4.90 -6.20
C GLN A 210 22.85 5.93 -7.28
N VAL A 211 22.63 7.20 -6.94
CA VAL A 211 23.02 8.35 -7.77
C VAL A 211 24.44 8.74 -7.42
#